data_AF-A0A4Q7BYD5-F1
#
_entry.id   AF-A0A4Q7BYD5-F1
#
_cell.length_a   1.000
_cell.length_b   1.000
_cell.length_c   1.000
_cell.angle_alpha   90.00
_cell.angle_beta   90.00
_cell.angle_gamma   90.00
#
_symmetry.space_group_name_H-M   'P 1'
#
loop_
_entity.id
_entity.type
_entity.pdbx_description
1 polymer ?
#
loop_
_entity_poly.entity_id
_entity_poly.type
_entity_poly.pdbx_seq_one_letter_code
_entity_poly.pdbx_strand_id
1 'polypeptide(L)'
;MTQYRNKNIFKALLLAPIALLVILACLFIVMNHEYSLQAILTVLGVTLLIYFIYCVITVPISYAISVLLSRKNRLTFFSIIFGSWLMWAIVSMIGYLLFTGTLPTPFWKLFTDWFFYCLAMFVGCCYWGILQVFNKITCKS
;
A
#
# COMPACT_ATOMS: atom_id res chain seq x y z
N MET A 1 -22.93 7.28 -12.19
CA MET A 1 -21.48 7.23 -11.92
C MET A 1 -21.28 7.33 -10.41
N THR A 2 -20.54 6.40 -9.80
CA THR A 2 -20.50 6.21 -8.34
C THR A 2 -19.53 7.18 -7.68
N GLN A 3 -20.07 8.21 -7.02
CA GLN A 3 -19.32 9.06 -6.12
C GLN A 3 -19.01 8.27 -4.84
N TYR A 4 -17.73 8.02 -4.55
CA TYR A 4 -17.34 7.29 -3.35
C TYR A 4 -17.42 8.19 -2.13
N ARG A 5 -18.03 7.70 -1.05
CA ARG A 5 -18.04 8.39 0.24
C ARG A 5 -16.63 8.45 0.80
N ASN A 6 -16.20 9.62 1.28
CA ASN A 6 -14.86 9.84 1.84
C ASN A 6 -14.47 8.80 2.93
N LYS A 7 -15.42 8.42 3.78
CA LYS A 7 -15.22 7.38 4.82
C LYS A 7 -14.86 6.01 4.23
N ASN A 8 -15.43 5.66 3.07
CA ASN A 8 -15.16 4.37 2.41
C ASN A 8 -13.77 4.39 1.75
N ILE A 9 -13.37 5.53 1.16
CA ILE A 9 -12.01 5.75 0.63
C ILE A 9 -10.99 5.55 1.75
N PHE A 10 -11.12 6.27 2.86
CA PHE A 10 -10.18 6.16 3.99
C PHE A 10 -10.05 4.73 4.53
N LYS A 11 -11.17 4.04 4.75
CA LYS A 11 -11.16 2.64 5.20
C LYS A 11 -10.46 1.72 4.20
N ALA A 12 -10.77 1.86 2.91
CA ALA A 12 -10.19 1.01 1.89
C ALA A 12 -8.67 1.22 1.77
N LEU A 13 -8.16 2.44 1.95
CA LEU A 13 -6.72 2.71 2.00
C LEU A 13 -6.04 2.02 3.19
N LEU A 14 -6.64 2.07 4.39
CA LEU A 14 -6.07 1.42 5.57
C LEU A 14 -5.97 -0.10 5.42
N LEU A 15 -6.96 -0.72 4.77
CA LEU A 15 -6.98 -2.17 4.59
C LEU A 15 -6.14 -2.65 3.39
N ALA A 16 -5.84 -1.77 2.44
CA ALA A 16 -5.13 -2.13 1.20
C ALA A 16 -3.80 -2.89 1.40
N PRO A 17 -2.87 -2.46 2.28
CA PRO A 17 -1.60 -3.15 2.46
C PRO A 17 -1.69 -4.38 3.36
N ILE A 18 -2.76 -4.55 4.15
CA ILE A 18 -2.84 -5.59 5.19
C ILE A 18 -2.70 -6.98 4.58
N ALA A 19 -3.42 -7.25 3.49
CA ALA A 19 -3.34 -8.55 2.81
C ALA A 19 -1.91 -8.86 2.36
N LEU A 20 -1.22 -7.87 1.79
CA LEU A 20 0.16 -8.03 1.34
C LEU A 20 1.14 -8.23 2.51
N LEU A 21 0.98 -7.47 3.59
CA LEU A 21 1.81 -7.58 4.79
C LEU A 21 1.70 -8.97 5.44
N VAL A 22 0.48 -9.51 5.53
CA VAL A 22 0.25 -10.86 6.06
C VAL A 22 0.91 -11.91 5.15
N ILE A 23 0.74 -11.80 3.83
CA ILE A 23 1.38 -12.73 2.87
C ILE A 23 2.91 -12.67 3.00
N LEU A 24 3.50 -11.48 3.06
CA LEU A 24 4.95 -11.32 3.21
C LEU A 24 5.46 -11.90 4.52
N ALA A 25 4.75 -11.65 5.63
CA ALA A 25 5.09 -12.20 6.95
C ALA A 25 5.05 -13.74 6.95
N CYS A 26 4.00 -14.33 6.38
CA CYS A 26 3.89 -15.79 6.25
C CYS A 26 5.01 -16.37 5.37
N LEU A 27 5.28 -15.77 4.21
CA LEU A 27 6.35 -16.22 3.31
C LEU A 27 7.72 -16.15 4.00
N PHE A 28 7.99 -15.09 4.75
CA PHE A 28 9.24 -14.94 5.49
C PHE A 28 9.44 -16.06 6.53
N ILE A 29 8.40 -16.39 7.30
CA ILE A 29 8.47 -17.47 8.30
C ILE A 29 8.69 -18.83 7.63
N VAL A 30 7.92 -19.12 6.56
CA VAL A 30 7.98 -20.42 5.86
C VAL A 30 9.33 -20.62 5.18
N MET A 31 9.84 -19.61 4.46
CA MET A 31 11.12 -19.73 3.73
C MET A 31 12.33 -19.84 4.64
N ASN A 32 12.31 -19.18 5.80
CA ASN A 32 13.42 -19.25 6.76
C ASN A 32 13.31 -20.46 7.71
N HIS A 33 12.21 -21.24 7.65
CA HIS A 33 11.93 -22.35 8.57
C HIS A 33 11.98 -21.99 10.07
N GLU A 34 11.91 -20.70 10.40
CA GLU A 34 12.00 -20.21 11.77
C GLU A 34 10.59 -20.09 12.38
N TYR A 35 10.12 -21.21 12.92
CA TYR A 35 8.84 -21.29 13.62
C TYR A 35 8.94 -20.99 15.12
N SER A 36 10.08 -20.43 15.56
CA SER A 36 10.26 -20.06 16.96
C SER A 36 9.29 -18.93 17.32
N LEU A 37 8.76 -18.97 18.54
CA LEU A 37 7.82 -17.95 19.01
C LEU A 37 8.46 -16.55 18.97
N GLN A 38 9.77 -16.47 19.22
CA GLN A 38 10.54 -15.24 19.12
C GLN A 38 10.60 -14.71 17.68
N ALA A 39 10.89 -15.55 16.68
CA ALA A 39 10.91 -15.15 15.28
C ALA A 39 9.53 -14.68 14.79
N ILE A 40 8.46 -15.35 15.20
CA ILE A 40 7.09 -14.94 14.88
C ILE A 40 6.81 -13.55 15.48
N LEU A 41 7.19 -13.33 16.74
CA LEU A 41 6.96 -12.06 17.43
C LEU A 41 7.74 -10.91 16.78
N THR A 42 9.00 -11.15 16.37
CA THR A 42 9.82 -10.15 15.69
C THR A 42 9.27 -9.80 14.32
N VAL A 43 8.89 -10.79 13.51
CA VAL A 43 8.26 -10.56 12.20
C VAL A 43 6.96 -9.77 12.34
N LEU A 44 6.13 -10.11 13.33
CA LEU A 44 4.89 -9.38 13.61
C LEU A 44 5.17 -7.94 14.05
N GLY A 45 6.16 -7.73 14.92
CA GLY A 45 6.59 -6.41 15.37
C GLY A 45 7.09 -5.53 14.22
N VAL A 46 7.94 -6.06 13.34
CA VAL A 46 8.42 -5.34 12.13
C VAL A 46 7.26 -5.04 11.18
N THR A 47 6.36 -6.00 10.97
CA THR A 47 5.17 -5.82 10.11
C THR A 47 4.26 -4.70 10.63
N LEU A 48 4.02 -4.66 11.94
CA LEU A 48 3.26 -3.59 12.58
C LEU A 48 3.95 -2.24 12.43
N LEU A 49 5.27 -2.17 12.60
CA LEU A 49 6.05 -0.95 12.45
C LEU A 49 5.95 -0.40 11.01
N ILE A 50 6.10 -1.27 10.00
CA ILE A 50 5.92 -0.90 8.59
C ILE A 50 4.50 -0.38 8.35
N TYR A 51 3.49 -1.03 8.91
CA TYR A 51 2.10 -0.59 8.82
C TYR A 51 1.88 0.80 9.46
N PHE A 52 2.50 1.07 10.61
CA PHE A 52 2.43 2.39 11.25
C PHE A 52 3.04 3.48 10.37
N ILE A 53 4.21 3.24 9.78
CA ILE A 53 4.86 4.18 8.85
C ILE A 53 3.95 4.45 7.64
N TYR A 54 3.37 3.39 7.07
CA TYR A 54 2.40 3.51 5.97
C TYR A 54 1.20 4.39 6.36
N CYS A 55 0.65 4.21 7.56
CA CYS A 55 -0.47 4.99 8.06
C CYS A 55 -0.15 6.48 8.23
N VAL A 56 1.07 6.81 8.65
CA VAL A 56 1.48 8.21 8.89
C VAL A 56 1.85 8.92 7.59
N ILE A 57 2.50 8.24 6.65
CA ILE A 57 3.04 8.88 5.44
C ILE A 57 2.14 8.64 4.23
N THR A 58 1.85 7.39 3.91
CA THR A 58 1.22 7.01 2.65
C THR A 58 -0.28 7.29 2.64
N VAL A 59 -0.97 6.98 3.75
CA VAL A 59 -2.43 7.18 3.87
C VAL A 59 -2.88 8.62 3.67
N PRO A 60 -2.33 9.65 4.37
CA PRO A 60 -2.83 11.02 4.22
C PRO A 60 -2.66 11.56 2.78
N ILE A 61 -1.52 11.29 2.15
CA ILE A 61 -1.22 11.72 0.78
C ILE A 61 -2.17 11.02 -0.21
N SER A 62 -2.25 9.68 -0.12
CA SER A 62 -3.08 8.88 -1.00
C SER A 62 -4.57 9.16 -0.83
N TYR A 63 -5.00 9.48 0.39
CA TYR A 63 -6.37 9.89 0.70
C TYR A 63 -6.70 11.24 0.05
N ALA A 64 -5.82 12.24 0.18
CA ALA A 64 -6.01 13.55 -0.45
C ALA A 64 -6.16 13.42 -1.98
N ILE A 65 -5.27 12.65 -2.62
CA ILE A 65 -5.33 12.36 -4.06
C ILE A 65 -6.64 11.63 -4.40
N SER A 66 -6.99 10.58 -3.65
CA SER A 66 -8.19 9.78 -3.92
C SER A 66 -9.48 10.61 -3.78
N VAL A 67 -9.56 11.50 -2.80
CA VAL A 67 -10.71 12.41 -2.63
C VAL A 67 -10.79 13.42 -3.77
N LEU A 68 -9.66 14.02 -4.18
CA LEU A 68 -9.61 14.94 -5.32
C LEU A 68 -10.06 14.26 -6.62
N LEU A 69 -9.60 13.03 -6.86
CA LEU A 69 -10.00 12.24 -8.03
C LEU A 69 -11.47 11.80 -7.95
N SER A 70 -11.96 11.47 -6.75
CA SER A 70 -13.37 11.11 -6.53
C SER A 70 -14.30 12.29 -6.85
N ARG A 71 -13.94 13.52 -6.44
CA ARG A 71 -14.70 14.74 -6.79
C ARG A 71 -14.76 15.00 -8.29
N LYS A 72 -13.67 14.70 -9.02
CA LYS A 72 -13.63 14.77 -10.48
C LYS A 72 -14.25 13.55 -11.16
N ASN A 73 -14.79 12.60 -10.38
CA ASN A 73 -15.36 11.35 -10.84
C ASN A 73 -14.39 10.53 -11.73
N ARG A 74 -13.08 10.68 -11.46
CA ARG A 74 -11.96 10.04 -12.16
C ARG A 74 -11.27 8.97 -11.32
N LEU A 75 -11.78 8.65 -10.13
CA LEU A 75 -11.28 7.58 -9.28
C LEU A 75 -11.65 6.21 -9.88
N THR A 76 -10.92 5.84 -10.91
CA THR A 76 -11.04 4.59 -11.66
C THR A 76 -9.96 3.60 -11.23
N PHE A 77 -10.10 2.33 -11.64
CA PHE A 77 -9.10 1.30 -11.39
C PHE A 77 -7.69 1.74 -11.84
N PHE A 78 -7.56 2.25 -13.07
CA PHE A 78 -6.28 2.71 -13.61
C PHE A 78 -5.66 3.85 -12.78
N SER A 79 -6.48 4.80 -12.33
CA SER A 79 -5.99 5.90 -11.48
C SER A 79 -5.47 5.41 -10.13
N ILE A 80 -6.07 4.35 -9.59
CA ILE A 80 -5.65 3.73 -8.34
C ILE A 80 -4.34 2.98 -8.52
N ILE A 81 -4.20 2.18 -9.58
CA ILE A 81 -2.94 1.46 -9.87
C ILE A 81 -1.79 2.46 -10.08
N PHE A 82 -2.01 3.50 -10.89
CA PHE A 82 -1.00 4.53 -11.13
C PHE A 82 -0.64 5.28 -9.85
N GLY A 83 -1.63 5.61 -9.03
CA GLY A 83 -1.41 6.21 -7.71
C GLY A 83 -0.61 5.30 -6.78
N SER A 84 -0.88 3.99 -6.78
CA SER A 84 -0.13 3.02 -5.97
C SER A 84 1.34 2.97 -6.38
N TRP A 85 1.63 2.91 -7.69
CA TRP A 85 2.99 2.95 -8.21
C TRP A 85 3.71 4.25 -7.84
N LEU A 86 3.04 5.39 -8.00
CA LEU A 86 3.59 6.70 -7.66
C LEU A 86 3.94 6.79 -6.17
N MET A 87 3.03 6.35 -5.30
CA MET A 87 3.25 6.39 -3.85
C MET A 87 4.37 5.45 -3.41
N TRP A 88 4.43 4.27 -4.00
CA TRP A 88 5.52 3.32 -3.75
C TRP A 88 6.87 3.90 -4.17
N ALA A 89 6.93 4.56 -5.33
CA ALA A 89 8.15 5.21 -5.80
C ALA A 89 8.62 6.36 -4.91
N ILE A 90 7.69 7.17 -4.39
CA ILE A 90 8.01 8.26 -3.46
C ILE A 90 8.53 7.68 -2.14
N VAL A 91 7.84 6.67 -1.57
CA VAL A 91 8.23 6.06 -0.30
C VAL A 91 9.59 5.36 -0.42
N SER A 92 9.86 4.65 -1.51
CA SER A 92 11.16 3.99 -1.72
C SER A 92 12.30 4.98 -1.84
N MET A 93 12.08 6.09 -2.55
CA MET A 93 13.08 7.14 -2.71
C MET A 93 13.39 7.84 -1.39
N ILE A 94 12.37 8.19 -0.60
CA ILE A 94 12.54 8.79 0.73
C ILE A 94 13.22 7.79 1.67
N GLY A 95 12.76 6.54 1.69
CA GLY A 95 13.35 5.48 2.52
C GLY A 95 14.83 5.30 2.24
N TYR A 96 15.21 5.19 0.96
CA TYR A 96 16.62 5.04 0.58
C TYR A 96 17.46 6.25 1.02
N LEU A 97 16.96 7.47 0.83
CA LEU A 97 17.66 8.70 1.23
C LEU A 97 17.88 8.75 2.75
N LEU A 98 16.88 8.34 3.54
CA LEU A 98 16.99 8.31 5.01
C LEU A 98 17.97 7.25 5.50
N PHE A 99 18.02 6.07 4.88
CA PHE A 99 18.90 4.99 5.32
C PHE A 99 20.35 5.13 4.87
N THR A 100 20.58 5.66 3.67
CA THR A 100 21.94 5.75 3.09
C THR A 100 22.52 7.15 3.11
N GLY A 101 21.72 8.17 3.44
CA GLY A 101 22.12 9.58 3.42
C GLY A 101 22.40 10.13 2.02
N THR A 102 22.22 9.33 0.97
CA THR A 102 22.55 9.70 -0.42
C THR A 102 21.46 9.23 -1.38
N LEU A 103 21.38 9.87 -2.55
CA LEU A 103 20.53 9.36 -3.63
C LEU A 103 21.24 8.22 -4.36
N PRO A 104 20.54 7.14 -4.75
CA PRO A 104 21.17 6.05 -5.48
C PRO A 104 21.68 6.58 -6.82
N THR A 105 22.89 6.19 -7.20
CA THR A 105 23.48 6.45 -8.52
C THR A 105 23.67 5.13 -9.24
N PRO A 106 22.94 4.85 -10.35
CA PRO A 106 21.84 5.64 -10.93
C PRO A 106 20.52 5.50 -10.15
N PHE A 107 19.73 6.59 -10.09
CA PHE A 107 18.49 6.64 -9.30
C PHE A 107 17.40 5.68 -9.83
N TRP A 108 17.47 5.33 -11.11
CA TRP A 108 16.61 4.33 -11.75
C TRP A 108 16.79 2.91 -11.23
N LYS A 109 17.87 2.65 -10.48
CA LYS A 109 18.13 1.31 -9.93
C LYS A 109 17.06 0.89 -8.89
N LEU A 110 16.44 1.84 -8.20
CA LEU A 110 15.30 1.56 -7.31
C LEU A 110 14.02 1.13 -8.06
N PHE A 111 13.97 1.40 -9.36
CA PHE A 111 12.80 1.22 -10.21
C PHE A 111 13.01 0.11 -11.26
N THR A 112 14.07 -0.70 -11.14
CA THR A 112 14.33 -1.78 -12.09
C THR A 112 13.82 -3.13 -11.61
N ASP A 113 13.54 -3.26 -10.31
CA ASP A 113 13.03 -4.50 -9.74
C ASP A 113 11.56 -4.72 -10.10
N TRP A 114 11.31 -5.69 -10.99
CA TRP A 114 9.97 -6.05 -11.44
C TRP A 114 9.05 -6.46 -10.27
N PHE A 115 9.62 -7.13 -9.26
CA PHE A 115 8.92 -7.53 -8.04
C PHE A 115 8.30 -6.34 -7.30
N PHE A 116 8.98 -5.19 -7.34
CA PHE A 116 8.56 -3.95 -6.71
C PHE A 116 7.25 -3.42 -7.31
N TYR A 117 7.12 -3.50 -8.64
CA TYR A 117 5.89 -3.12 -9.34
C TYR A 117 4.75 -4.10 -9.12
N CYS A 118 5.06 -5.41 -9.02
CA CYS A 118 4.05 -6.43 -8.74
C CYS A 118 3.42 -6.22 -7.37
N LEU A 119 4.22 -5.93 -6.32
CA LEU A 119 3.70 -5.62 -4.99
C LEU A 119 2.82 -4.37 -5.00
N ALA A 120 3.30 -3.28 -5.62
CA ALA A 120 2.54 -2.04 -5.70
C ALA A 120 1.23 -2.21 -6.49
N MET A 121 1.24 -3.02 -7.56
CA MET A 121 0.05 -3.38 -8.31
C MET A 121 -0.93 -4.18 -7.44
N PHE A 122 -0.44 -5.15 -6.68
CA PHE A 122 -1.24 -5.95 -5.76
C PHE A 122 -1.94 -5.08 -4.71
N VAL A 123 -1.21 -4.16 -4.04
CA VAL A 123 -1.82 -3.20 -3.10
C VAL A 123 -2.91 -2.36 -3.77
N GLY A 124 -2.66 -1.88 -4.99
CA GLY A 124 -3.64 -1.12 -5.77
C GLY A 124 -4.90 -1.93 -6.10
N CYS A 125 -4.73 -3.21 -6.48
CA CYS A 125 -5.83 -4.14 -6.70
C CYS A 125 -6.63 -4.40 -5.41
N CYS A 126 -5.94 -4.62 -4.28
CA CYS A 126 -6.58 -4.77 -2.97
C CYS A 126 -7.38 -3.53 -2.59
N TYR A 127 -6.81 -2.33 -2.75
CA TYR A 127 -7.50 -1.08 -2.50
C TYR A 127 -8.78 -0.96 -3.33
N TRP A 128 -8.69 -1.17 -4.65
CA TRP A 128 -9.86 -1.08 -5.53
C TRP A 128 -10.92 -2.14 -5.17
N GLY A 129 -10.52 -3.39 -4.92
CA GLY A 129 -11.43 -4.46 -4.52
C GLY A 129 -12.20 -4.13 -3.24
N ILE A 130 -11.51 -3.66 -2.21
CA ILE A 130 -12.10 -3.26 -0.94
C ILE A 130 -13.03 -2.04 -1.13
N LEU A 131 -12.64 -1.08 -1.96
CA LEU A 131 -13.45 0.09 -2.27
C LEU A 131 -14.78 -0.31 -2.96
N GLN A 132 -14.74 -1.26 -3.89
CA GLN A 132 -15.94 -1.78 -4.55
C GLN A 132 -16.86 -2.52 -3.57
N VAL A 133 -16.30 -3.33 -2.67
CA VAL A 133 -17.07 -4.01 -1.63
C VAL A 133 -17.78 -3.00 -0.73
N PHE A 134 -17.07 -1.99 -0.22
CA PHE A 134 -17.70 -0.96 0.60
C PHE A 134 -18.74 -0.16 -0.15
N ASN A 135 -18.52 0.15 -1.43
CA ASN A 135 -19.50 0.85 -2.25
C ASN A 135 -20.80 0.04 -2.41
N LYS A 136 -20.69 -1.26 -2.72
CA LYS A 136 -21.84 -2.18 -2.83
C LYS A 136 -22.62 -2.31 -1.54
N ILE A 137 -21.95 -2.35 -0.39
CA ILE A 137 -22.60 -2.41 0.93
C ILE A 137 -23.42 -1.15 1.19
N THR A 138 -22.91 0.03 0.85
CA THR A 138 -23.65 1.30 1.03
C THR A 138 -24.81 1.53 0.05
N CYS A 139 -24.85 0.85 -1.10
CA CYS A 139 -26.00 0.93 -2.01
C CYS A 139 -27.14 -0.05 -1.66
N LYS A 140 -26.88 -1.02 -0.76
CA LYS A 140 -27.90 -1.96 -0.27
C LYS A 140 -28.52 -1.54 1.07
N SER A 141 -27.99 -0.51 1.72
CA SER A 141 -28.51 0.10 2.95
C SER A 141 -29.25 1.38 2.64
#